data_AF-A0A0F9CMD8-F1
#
_entry.id   AF-A0A0F9CMD8-F1
#
_cell.length_a   1.000
_cell.length_b   1.000
_cell.length_c   1.000
_cell.angle_alpha   90.00
_cell.angle_beta   90.00
_cell.angle_gamma   90.00
#
_symmetry.space_group_name_H-M   'P 1'
#
loop_
_entity.id
_entity.type
_entity.pdbx_description
1 polymer ?
#
loop_
_entity_poly.entity_id
_entity_poly.type
_entity_poly.pdbx_seq_one_letter_code
_entity_poly.pdbx_strand_id
1 'polypeptide(L)'
;MQKTKIEWVKNPDGSQGYTWNPIKGYCPHDCPYCYAHRLYNRFGWDKTLRFDFPELYRLDTIKEPSRIFVGSMIDIYHDSIVERWTRTIIVISRDYPQHTFITLTKFPENLCEFNFPENWWIGITVDGTTNIEYRLHLADYFMGKNKRFISFEPILNASVTQIGIKYMDWIIIGGKFPGPVHKKE
;
A
#
# COMPACT_ATOMS: atom_id res chain seq x y z
N MET A 1 -12.03 -11.77 -5.76
CA MET A 1 -11.09 -11.56 -4.64
C MET A 1 -11.82 -11.67 -3.31
N GLN A 2 -11.11 -11.84 -2.18
CA GLN A 2 -11.73 -11.83 -0.84
C GLN A 2 -11.70 -10.41 -0.24
N LYS A 3 -12.74 -10.09 0.56
CA LYS A 3 -12.79 -8.83 1.30
C LYS A 3 -11.67 -8.75 2.33
N THR A 4 -11.08 -7.58 2.49
CA THR A 4 -9.98 -7.38 3.43
C THR A 4 -10.46 -7.06 4.83
N LYS A 5 -9.60 -7.32 5.83
CA LYS A 5 -9.79 -6.90 7.22
C LYS A 5 -9.07 -5.59 7.55
N ILE A 6 -8.37 -5.00 6.59
CA ILE A 6 -7.69 -3.72 6.77
C ILE A 6 -8.74 -2.62 6.96
N GLU A 7 -8.75 -2.01 8.14
CA GLU A 7 -9.85 -1.18 8.66
C GLU A 7 -10.16 0.06 7.82
N TRP A 8 -9.15 0.59 7.14
CA TRP A 8 -9.25 1.78 6.32
C TRP A 8 -9.64 1.48 4.87
N VAL A 9 -9.64 0.20 4.44
CA VAL A 9 -10.10 -0.22 3.11
C VAL A 9 -11.59 -0.51 3.15
N LYS A 10 -12.39 0.53 3.38
CA LYS A 10 -13.86 0.48 3.36
C LYS A 10 -14.42 1.18 2.14
N ASN A 11 -15.50 0.65 1.58
CA ASN A 11 -16.30 1.30 0.53
C ASN A 11 -17.08 2.50 1.11
N PRO A 12 -17.58 3.42 0.27
CA PRO A 12 -18.38 4.57 0.74
C PRO A 12 -19.62 4.20 1.54
N ASP A 13 -20.21 3.03 1.27
CA ASP A 13 -21.36 2.46 2.00
C ASP A 13 -20.99 1.82 3.35
N GLY A 14 -19.70 1.87 3.73
CA GLY A 14 -19.18 1.27 4.96
C GLY A 14 -18.85 -0.22 4.87
N SER A 15 -19.15 -0.89 3.75
CA SER A 15 -18.78 -2.29 3.53
C SER A 15 -17.27 -2.47 3.34
N GLN A 16 -16.74 -3.67 3.60
CA GLN A 16 -15.31 -3.93 3.40
C GLN A 16 -14.95 -4.01 1.92
N GLY A 17 -13.88 -3.32 1.55
CA GLY A 17 -13.24 -3.40 0.24
C GLY A 17 -12.36 -4.64 0.11
N TYR A 18 -11.42 -4.59 -0.84
CA TYR A 18 -10.62 -5.76 -1.24
C TYR A 18 -9.12 -5.46 -1.22
N THR A 19 -8.31 -6.50 -1.25
CA THR A 19 -6.87 -6.39 -1.58
C THR A 19 -6.58 -7.08 -2.90
N TRP A 20 -5.68 -6.47 -3.69
CA TRP A 20 -5.21 -7.01 -4.96
C TRP A 20 -3.69 -7.14 -4.90
N ASN A 21 -3.17 -8.36 -5.05
CA ASN A 21 -1.73 -8.63 -4.88
C ASN A 21 -1.12 -9.37 -6.08
N PRO A 22 -1.01 -8.73 -7.27
CA PRO A 22 -0.37 -9.34 -8.44
C PRO A 22 1.13 -9.56 -8.28
N ILE A 23 1.79 -8.83 -7.37
CA ILE A 23 3.18 -9.10 -7.00
C ILE A 23 3.17 -9.89 -5.68
N LYS A 24 3.84 -11.04 -5.69
CA LYS A 24 3.97 -11.94 -4.54
C LYS A 24 5.45 -12.17 -4.23
N GLY A 25 5.72 -12.61 -3.02
CA GLY A 25 7.07 -12.83 -2.50
C GLY A 25 7.34 -12.04 -1.21
N TYR A 26 8.53 -12.26 -0.67
CA TYR A 26 8.98 -11.62 0.57
C TYR A 26 9.38 -10.17 0.28
N CYS A 27 8.72 -9.22 0.96
CA CYS A 27 8.98 -7.79 0.74
C CYS A 27 10.46 -7.46 1.01
N PRO A 28 11.18 -6.80 0.07
CA PRO A 28 12.62 -6.59 0.22
C PRO A 28 13.03 -5.53 1.26
N HIS A 29 12.11 -4.69 1.74
CA HIS A 29 12.41 -3.60 2.68
C HIS A 29 12.89 -4.11 4.07
N ASP A 30 12.55 -5.34 4.45
CA ASP A 30 12.96 -5.94 5.73
C ASP A 30 12.62 -5.13 7.00
N CYS A 31 11.40 -4.59 7.07
CA CYS A 31 10.97 -3.84 8.26
C CYS A 31 10.86 -4.79 9.48
N PRO A 32 11.43 -4.46 10.66
CA PRO A 32 11.38 -5.33 11.85
C PRO A 32 9.97 -5.57 12.40
N TYR A 33 9.00 -4.75 12.01
CA TYR A 33 7.59 -4.84 12.41
C TYR A 33 6.67 -5.39 11.30
N CYS A 34 7.21 -5.78 10.15
CA CYS A 34 6.44 -6.11 8.95
C CYS A 34 5.45 -7.28 9.21
N TYR A 35 4.16 -6.99 9.10
CA TYR A 35 3.13 -8.02 9.27
C TYR A 35 3.16 -9.03 8.11
N ALA A 36 3.49 -8.60 6.89
CA ALA A 36 3.59 -9.47 5.73
C ALA A 36 4.67 -10.53 5.95
N HIS A 37 5.86 -10.14 6.41
CA HIS A 37 6.94 -11.07 6.77
C HIS A 37 6.52 -12.09 7.82
N ARG A 38 5.80 -11.65 8.87
CA ARG A 38 5.26 -12.58 9.88
C ARG A 38 4.32 -13.62 9.27
N LEU A 39 3.46 -13.22 8.32
CA LEU A 39 2.54 -14.14 7.65
C LEU A 39 3.28 -15.12 6.73
N TYR A 40 4.24 -14.64 5.93
CA TYR A 40 5.09 -15.50 5.10
C TYR A 40 5.82 -16.55 5.94
N ASN A 41 6.42 -16.13 7.05
CA ASN A 41 7.13 -17.02 7.96
C ASN A 41 6.19 -18.00 8.68
N ARG A 42 5.02 -17.53 9.14
CA ARG A 42 4.03 -18.37 9.84
C ARG A 42 3.46 -19.47 8.96
N PHE A 43 3.12 -19.15 7.71
CA PHE A 43 2.44 -20.08 6.80
C PHE A 43 3.38 -20.81 5.84
N GLY A 44 4.70 -20.53 5.90
CA GLY A 44 5.68 -21.17 5.02
C GLY A 44 5.44 -20.86 3.54
N TRP A 45 4.94 -19.66 3.22
CA TRP A 45 4.67 -19.29 1.84
C TRP A 45 5.96 -19.08 1.04
N ASP A 46 5.90 -19.37 -0.26
CA ASP A 46 7.01 -19.14 -1.19
C ASP A 46 7.41 -17.66 -1.22
N LYS A 47 8.64 -17.40 -0.76
CA LYS A 47 9.27 -16.09 -0.58
C LYS A 47 9.78 -15.50 -1.89
N THR A 48 9.83 -16.26 -2.97
CA THR A 48 10.34 -15.82 -4.27
C THR A 48 9.49 -14.69 -4.83
N LEU A 49 10.15 -13.58 -5.18
CA LEU A 49 9.51 -12.46 -5.88
C LEU A 49 9.02 -12.93 -7.24
N ARG A 50 7.74 -12.72 -7.51
CA ARG A 50 7.10 -13.13 -8.75
C ARG A 50 5.90 -12.27 -9.08
N PHE A 51 5.62 -12.18 -10.37
CA PHE A 51 4.39 -11.60 -10.90
C PHE A 51 3.37 -12.69 -11.16
N ASP A 52 2.31 -12.69 -10.38
CA ASP A 52 1.19 -13.61 -10.49
C ASP A 52 0.21 -13.08 -11.54
N PHE A 53 0.47 -13.40 -12.81
CA PHE A 53 -0.38 -13.02 -13.93
C PHE A 53 -1.86 -13.44 -13.74
N PRO A 54 -2.19 -14.65 -13.26
CA PRO A 54 -3.58 -15.01 -12.95
C PRO A 54 -4.29 -14.08 -11.97
N GLU A 55 -3.58 -13.47 -11.01
CA GLU A 55 -4.18 -12.54 -10.05
C GLU A 55 -4.73 -11.26 -10.73
N LEU A 56 -4.22 -10.90 -11.92
CA LEU A 56 -4.68 -9.72 -12.67
C LEU A 56 -6.17 -9.83 -13.04
N TYR A 57 -6.59 -11.01 -13.50
CA TYR A 57 -7.98 -11.29 -13.92
C TYR A 57 -8.97 -11.35 -12.76
N ARG A 58 -8.50 -11.28 -11.51
CA ARG A 58 -9.42 -11.33 -10.36
C ARG A 58 -10.20 -10.04 -10.18
N LEU A 59 -9.78 -8.93 -10.80
CA LEU A 59 -10.58 -7.70 -10.85
C LEU A 59 -11.94 -7.94 -11.50
N ASP A 60 -12.03 -8.79 -12.52
CA ASP A 60 -13.29 -9.15 -13.19
C ASP A 60 -14.33 -9.75 -12.23
N THR A 61 -13.90 -10.29 -11.10
CA THR A 61 -14.79 -10.87 -10.08
C THR A 61 -15.48 -9.82 -9.20
N ILE A 62 -15.08 -8.55 -9.28
CA ILE A 62 -15.64 -7.45 -8.50
C ILE A 62 -16.46 -6.58 -9.45
N LYS A 63 -17.80 -6.72 -9.40
CA LYS A 63 -18.69 -5.95 -10.28
C LYS A 63 -19.08 -4.59 -9.69
N GLU A 64 -19.24 -4.52 -8.38
CA GLU A 64 -19.64 -3.31 -7.69
C GLU A 64 -18.48 -2.33 -7.49
N PRO A 65 -18.71 -1.01 -7.59
CA PRO A 65 -17.74 0.01 -7.21
C PRO A 65 -17.15 -0.28 -5.83
N SER A 66 -15.82 -0.37 -5.76
CA SER A 66 -15.14 -0.89 -4.57
C SER A 66 -13.80 -0.17 -4.38
N ARG A 67 -13.38 -0.01 -3.12
CA ARG A 67 -12.01 0.35 -2.78
C ARG A 67 -11.14 -0.92 -2.77
N ILE A 68 -10.00 -0.85 -3.45
CA ILE A 68 -9.10 -1.99 -3.66
C ILE A 68 -7.69 -1.57 -3.28
N PHE A 69 -7.15 -2.16 -2.20
CA PHE A 69 -5.77 -1.90 -1.78
C PHE A 69 -4.79 -2.80 -2.54
N VAL A 70 -3.90 -2.18 -3.31
CA VAL A 70 -2.91 -2.83 -4.16
C VAL A 70 -1.60 -3.01 -3.40
N GLY A 71 -1.05 -4.23 -3.43
CA GLY A 71 0.24 -4.52 -2.79
C GLY A 71 0.15 -4.55 -1.26
N SER A 72 -0.92 -5.12 -0.70
CA SER A 72 -1.05 -5.19 0.76
C SER A 72 0.13 -5.92 1.42
N MET A 73 0.73 -6.88 0.72
CA MET A 73 1.80 -7.71 1.26
C MET A 73 3.22 -7.27 0.86
N ILE A 74 3.35 -6.28 -0.03
CA ILE A 74 4.62 -5.88 -0.62
C ILE A 74 4.57 -4.45 -1.13
N ASP A 75 5.65 -3.70 -0.95
CA ASP A 75 5.78 -2.38 -1.57
C ASP A 75 6.10 -2.55 -3.06
N ILE A 76 5.12 -2.27 -3.93
CA ILE A 76 5.25 -2.47 -5.37
C ILE A 76 6.18 -1.46 -6.05
N TYR A 77 6.69 -0.47 -5.31
CA TYR A 77 7.60 0.54 -5.83
C TYR A 77 9.03 0.40 -5.30
N HIS A 78 9.32 -0.66 -4.53
CA HIS A 78 10.69 -0.92 -4.07
C HIS A 78 11.62 -1.23 -5.26
N ASP A 79 12.87 -0.76 -5.22
CA ASP A 79 13.88 -0.93 -6.29
C ASP A 79 14.12 -2.38 -6.75
N SER A 80 13.89 -3.38 -5.90
CA SER A 80 14.04 -4.79 -6.26
C SER A 80 12.82 -5.35 -7.00
N ILE A 81 11.74 -4.57 -7.13
CA ILE A 81 10.57 -4.93 -7.92
C ILE A 81 10.82 -4.55 -9.37
N VAL A 82 10.57 -5.48 -10.29
CA VAL A 82 10.64 -5.20 -11.72
C VAL A 82 9.58 -4.15 -12.08
N GLU A 83 10.02 -2.94 -12.44
CA GLU A 83 9.16 -1.79 -12.73
C GLU A 83 8.00 -2.11 -13.69
N ARG A 84 8.26 -2.94 -14.72
CA ARG A 84 7.24 -3.36 -15.70
C ARG A 84 6.03 -4.05 -15.04
N TRP A 85 6.21 -4.74 -13.91
CA TRP A 85 5.10 -5.36 -13.19
C TRP A 85 4.17 -4.30 -12.62
N THR A 86 4.73 -3.31 -11.93
CA THR A 86 3.99 -2.17 -11.36
C THR A 86 3.32 -1.34 -12.45
N ARG A 87 4.03 -1.07 -13.55
CA ARG A 87 3.46 -0.40 -14.73
C ARG A 87 2.28 -1.17 -15.31
N THR A 88 2.36 -2.49 -15.38
CA THR A 88 1.28 -3.35 -15.89
C THR A 88 0.04 -3.29 -14.99
N ILE A 89 0.22 -3.32 -13.67
CA ILE A 89 -0.87 -3.17 -12.69
C ILE A 89 -1.60 -1.84 -12.87
N ILE A 90 -0.84 -0.74 -12.98
CA ILE A 90 -1.41 0.60 -13.18
C ILE A 90 -2.13 0.71 -14.52
N VAL A 91 -1.58 0.15 -15.60
CA VAL A 91 -2.23 0.15 -16.92
C VAL A 91 -3.55 -0.61 -16.88
N ILE A 92 -3.58 -1.83 -16.34
CA ILE A 92 -4.80 -2.65 -16.26
C ILE A 92 -5.88 -1.96 -15.43
N SER A 93 -5.51 -1.25 -14.37
CA SER A 93 -6.49 -0.53 -13.53
C SER A 93 -7.33 0.52 -14.28
N ARG A 94 -6.87 0.98 -15.46
CA ARG A 94 -7.59 1.95 -16.31
C ARG A 94 -8.88 1.38 -16.88
N ASP A 95 -8.94 0.07 -17.07
CA ASP A 95 -10.12 -0.62 -17.59
C ASP A 95 -11.20 -0.81 -16.50
N TYR A 96 -10.90 -0.41 -15.25
CA TYR A 96 -11.79 -0.52 -14.10
C TYR A 96 -12.03 0.84 -13.41
N PRO A 97 -12.53 1.85 -14.14
CA PRO A 97 -12.71 3.21 -13.60
C PRO A 97 -13.74 3.30 -12.46
N GLN A 98 -14.62 2.30 -12.32
CA GLN A 98 -15.60 2.21 -11.24
C GLN A 98 -14.98 1.89 -9.87
N HIS A 99 -13.76 1.34 -9.85
CA HIS A 99 -13.06 1.04 -8.60
C HIS A 99 -12.17 2.21 -8.19
N THR A 100 -11.94 2.33 -6.89
CA THR A 100 -10.88 3.18 -6.34
C THR A 100 -9.70 2.30 -5.96
N PHE A 101 -8.56 2.50 -6.62
CA PHE A 101 -7.34 1.78 -6.28
C PHE A 101 -6.58 2.56 -5.21
N ILE A 102 -6.20 1.90 -4.13
CA ILE A 102 -5.40 2.48 -3.06
C ILE A 102 -4.03 1.84 -3.10
N THR A 103 -2.97 2.62 -2.96
CA THR A 103 -1.60 2.12 -2.90
C THR A 103 -0.83 2.87 -1.82
N LEU A 104 0.23 2.25 -1.30
CA LEU A 104 1.02 2.79 -0.21
C LEU A 104 2.49 2.42 -0.40
N THR A 105 3.40 3.39 -0.25
CA THR A 105 4.84 3.14 -0.45
C THR A 105 5.73 3.85 0.57
N LYS A 106 6.88 3.23 0.86
CA LYS A 106 8.03 3.84 1.54
C LYS A 106 9.05 4.46 0.57
N PHE A 107 8.85 4.32 -0.74
CA PHE A 107 9.75 4.82 -1.79
C PHE A 107 9.05 5.86 -2.67
N PRO A 108 8.62 7.02 -2.11
CA PRO A 108 7.89 8.03 -2.87
C PRO A 108 8.65 8.58 -4.08
N GLU A 109 9.98 8.54 -4.07
CA GLU A 109 10.84 8.92 -5.19
C GLU A 109 10.54 8.11 -6.45
N ASN A 110 10.18 6.83 -6.32
CA ASN A 110 9.94 5.94 -7.45
C ASN A 110 8.55 6.15 -8.07
N LEU A 111 7.67 6.92 -7.42
CA LEU A 111 6.34 7.24 -7.98
C LEU A 111 6.44 8.05 -9.28
N CYS A 112 7.54 8.78 -9.49
CA CYS A 112 7.75 9.63 -10.66
C CYS A 112 7.81 8.86 -11.99
N GLU A 113 8.09 7.56 -11.94
CA GLU A 113 8.18 6.67 -13.10
C GLU A 113 6.80 6.30 -13.67
N PHE A 114 5.71 6.62 -12.96
CA PHE A 114 4.38 6.13 -13.24
C PHE A 114 3.36 7.24 -13.48
N ASN A 115 2.47 7.02 -14.45
CA ASN A 115 1.33 7.89 -14.71
C ASN A 115 0.04 7.23 -14.21
N PHE A 116 -0.46 7.72 -13.08
CA PHE A 116 -1.61 7.18 -12.38
C PHE A 116 -2.93 7.67 -12.97
N PRO A 117 -3.91 6.79 -13.19
CA PRO A 117 -5.29 7.19 -13.46
C PRO A 117 -5.91 7.94 -12.26
N GLU A 118 -6.89 8.81 -12.48
CA GLU A 118 -7.49 9.65 -11.42
C GLU A 118 -8.14 8.86 -10.28
N ASN A 119 -8.59 7.63 -10.55
CA ASN A 119 -9.19 6.74 -9.54
C ASN A 119 -8.17 6.05 -8.61
N TRP A 120 -6.90 6.47 -8.65
CA TRP A 120 -5.88 6.05 -7.68
C TRP A 120 -5.77 7.00 -6.50
N TRP A 121 -5.75 6.43 -5.31
CA TRP A 121 -5.37 7.08 -4.06
C TRP A 121 -3.96 6.63 -3.72
N ILE A 122 -3.05 7.59 -3.66
CA ILE A 122 -1.62 7.33 -3.54
C ILE A 122 -1.18 7.72 -2.14
N GLY A 123 -0.68 6.73 -1.41
CA GLY A 123 -0.25 6.86 -0.03
C GLY A 123 1.25 6.82 0.10
N ILE A 124 1.78 7.62 1.02
CA ILE A 124 3.15 7.46 1.51
C ILE A 124 3.14 6.91 2.94
N THR A 125 4.02 5.95 3.22
CA THR A 125 4.25 5.51 4.59
C THR A 125 5.27 6.42 5.25
N VAL A 126 5.04 6.77 6.50
CA VAL A 126 6.02 7.40 7.39
C VAL A 126 6.27 6.46 8.56
N ASP A 127 7.54 6.19 8.84
CA ASP A 127 8.00 5.43 10.01
C ASP A 127 8.98 6.25 10.85
N GLY A 128 9.44 5.69 11.98
CA GLY A 128 10.37 6.35 12.90
C GLY A 128 11.76 6.66 12.32
N THR A 129 12.08 6.19 11.11
CA THR A 129 13.35 6.45 10.42
C THR A 129 13.21 7.38 9.22
N THR A 130 12.00 7.80 8.91
CA THR A 130 11.68 8.56 7.70
C THR A 130 11.97 10.05 7.87
N ASN A 131 12.65 10.67 6.89
CA ASN A 131 12.65 12.12 6.75
C ASN A 131 11.27 12.58 6.25
N ILE A 132 10.44 13.05 7.18
CA ILE A 132 9.04 13.37 6.91
C ILE A 132 8.91 14.51 5.90
N GLU A 133 9.73 15.56 6.02
CA GLU A 133 9.66 16.75 5.16
C GLU A 133 10.01 16.41 3.71
N TYR A 134 11.04 15.59 3.52
CA TYR A 134 11.42 15.10 2.20
C TYR A 134 10.28 14.30 1.54
N ARG A 135 9.70 13.33 2.27
CA ARG A 135 8.60 12.53 1.70
C ARG A 135 7.34 13.35 1.42
N LEU A 136 7.04 14.33 2.27
CA LEU A 136 5.92 15.27 2.06
C LEU A 136 6.13 16.14 0.82
N HIS A 137 7.35 16.59 0.58
CA HIS A 137 7.67 17.37 -0.61
C HIS A 137 7.50 16.55 -1.90
N LEU A 138 8.04 15.33 -1.93
CA LEU A 138 7.86 14.42 -3.07
C LEU A 138 6.40 14.08 -3.31
N ALA A 139 5.65 13.91 -2.23
CA ALA A 139 4.22 13.67 -2.29
C ALA A 139 3.44 14.80 -2.99
N ASP A 140 3.80 16.05 -2.72
CA ASP A 140 3.17 17.18 -3.38
C ASP A 140 3.52 17.25 -4.87
N TYR A 141 4.78 16.97 -5.20
CA TYR A 141 5.32 17.09 -6.55
C TYR A 141 4.82 15.99 -7.50
N PHE A 142 4.82 14.72 -7.08
CA PHE A 142 4.58 13.60 -8.00
C PHE A 142 3.12 13.17 -8.13
N MET A 143 2.25 13.50 -7.17
CA MET A 143 0.92 12.88 -7.10
C MET A 143 -0.20 13.65 -7.80
N GLY A 144 0.10 14.74 -8.53
CA GLY A 144 -0.85 15.37 -9.47
C GLY A 144 -2.24 15.63 -8.90
N LYS A 145 -3.31 15.22 -9.59
CA LYS A 145 -4.71 15.36 -9.14
C LYS A 145 -5.22 14.20 -8.28
N ASN A 146 -4.42 13.16 -8.09
CA ASN A 146 -4.83 11.98 -7.33
C ASN A 146 -5.05 12.34 -5.86
N LYS A 147 -5.94 11.58 -5.19
CA LYS A 147 -6.07 11.70 -3.74
C LYS A 147 -4.81 11.21 -3.05
N ARG A 148 -4.35 11.96 -2.06
CA ARG A 148 -3.07 11.74 -1.40
C ARG A 148 -3.27 11.48 0.08
N PHE A 149 -2.54 10.52 0.62
CA PHE A 149 -2.64 10.23 2.06
C PHE A 149 -1.31 9.82 2.67
N ILE A 150 -1.23 9.92 3.99
CA ILE A 150 -0.10 9.42 4.78
C ILE A 150 -0.57 8.27 5.64
N SER A 151 0.20 7.18 5.67
CA SER A 151 0.06 6.11 6.66
C SER A 151 1.24 6.13 7.62
N PHE A 152 0.99 6.27 8.91
CA PHE A 152 2.04 6.18 9.94
C PHE A 152 2.17 4.74 10.44
N GLU A 153 3.32 4.09 10.22
CA GLU A 153 3.50 2.64 10.49
C GLU A 153 4.87 2.25 11.06
N PRO A 154 5.00 2.04 12.38
CA PRO A 154 4.24 2.65 13.48
C PRO A 154 4.77 4.07 13.78
N ILE A 155 4.02 4.87 14.55
CA ILE A 155 4.56 6.11 15.15
C ILE A 155 5.60 5.73 16.22
N LEU A 156 6.84 5.47 15.79
CA LEU A 156 7.95 5.09 16.66
C LEU A 156 8.81 6.30 17.02
N ASN A 157 8.22 7.34 17.62
CA ASN A 157 8.87 8.61 18.02
C ASN A 157 8.85 9.76 17.00
N ALA A 158 8.01 9.67 15.95
CA ALA A 158 7.82 10.82 15.05
C ALA A 158 7.05 11.94 15.78
N SER A 159 7.73 13.06 16.06
CA SER A 159 7.04 14.32 16.30
C SER A 159 6.44 14.74 14.95
N VAL A 160 5.15 14.51 14.77
CA VAL A 160 4.41 15.00 13.60
C VAL A 160 4.32 16.51 13.76
N THR A 161 5.37 17.23 13.39
CA THR A 161 5.31 18.69 13.30
C THR A 161 4.21 19.05 12.29
N GLN A 162 3.54 20.18 12.51
CA GLN A 162 2.35 20.64 11.78
C GLN A 162 2.51 20.77 10.24
N ILE A 163 3.70 20.48 9.70
CA ILE A 163 4.18 20.87 8.37
C ILE A 163 3.64 19.97 7.25
N GLY A 164 3.22 18.73 7.54
CA GLY A 164 2.77 17.78 6.51
C GLY A 164 1.26 17.69 6.25
N ILE A 165 0.43 18.28 7.12
CA ILE A 165 -1.02 18.03 7.12
C ILE A 165 -1.74 18.85 6.05
N LYS A 166 -1.16 19.95 5.57
CA LYS A 166 -1.80 20.88 4.62
C LYS A 166 -2.00 20.26 3.21
N TYR A 167 -1.21 19.28 2.83
CA TYR A 167 -1.13 18.77 1.45
C TYR A 167 -1.72 17.36 1.26
N MET A 168 -2.38 16.83 2.28
CA MET A 168 -2.90 15.46 2.30
C MET A 168 -4.42 15.46 2.48
N ASP A 169 -5.11 14.66 1.66
CA ASP A 169 -6.56 14.47 1.76
C ASP A 169 -6.94 13.61 2.98
N TRP A 170 -6.03 12.73 3.41
CA TRP A 170 -6.33 11.72 4.41
C TRP A 170 -5.08 11.31 5.21
N ILE A 171 -5.28 10.97 6.48
CA ILE A 171 -4.24 10.46 7.38
C ILE A 171 -4.73 9.15 7.97
N ILE A 172 -3.86 8.14 7.94
CA ILE A 172 -4.05 6.83 8.54
C ILE A 172 -2.99 6.68 9.64
N ILE A 173 -3.45 6.31 10.84
CA ILE A 173 -2.56 6.06 11.98
C ILE A 173 -2.64 4.57 12.32
N GLY A 174 -1.60 3.83 11.95
CA GLY A 174 -1.51 2.40 12.21
C GLY A 174 -0.89 2.10 13.59
N GLY A 175 -1.56 1.25 14.37
CA GLY A 175 -0.98 0.68 15.59
C GLY A 175 0.07 -0.39 15.28
N LYS A 176 1.06 -0.55 16.17
CA LYS A 176 1.95 -1.73 16.11
C LYS A 176 1.10 -2.96 16.42
N PHE A 177 1.03 -3.92 15.50
CA PHE A 177 0.46 -5.23 15.81
C PHE A 177 1.25 -5.84 16.99
N PRO A 178 0.64 -6.13 18.14
CA PRO A 178 1.30 -6.92 19.16
C PRO A 178 1.60 -8.29 18.53
N GLY A 179 2.87 -8.69 18.52
CA GLY A 179 3.21 -10.08 18.24
C GLY A 179 2.47 -10.99 19.23
N PRO A 180 2.33 -12.29 18.95
CA PRO A 180 1.81 -13.21 19.96
C PRO A 180 2.64 -13.04 21.22
N VAL A 181 1.98 -12.66 22.32
CA VAL A 181 2.60 -12.68 23.64
C VAL A 181 2.85 -14.15 23.92
N HIS A 182 4.11 -14.59 23.83
CA HIS A 182 4.49 -15.83 24.48
C HIS A 182 4.11 -15.64 25.96
N LYS A 183 3.04 -16.30 26.41
CA LYS A 183 2.85 -16.53 27.83
C LYS A 183 4.11 -17.26 28.25
N LYS A 184 4.96 -16.58 29.02
CA LYS A 184 5.98 -17.27 29.81
C LYS A 184 5.17 -18.15 30.77
N GLU A 185 5.17 -19.45 30.51
CA GLU A 185 4.90 -20.45 31.54
C GLU A 185 6.04 -20.43 32.57
#